data_AF-A0A7X4JKA2-F1
#
_entry.id   AF-A0A7X4JKA2-F1
#
_cell.length_a   1.000
_cell.length_b   1.000
_cell.length_c   1.000
_cell.angle_alpha   90.00
_cell.angle_beta   90.00
_cell.angle_gamma   90.00
#
_symmetry.space_group_name_H-M   'P 1'
#
loop_
_entity.id
_entity.type
_entity.pdbx_description
1 polymer ?
#
loop_
_entity_poly.entity_id
_entity_poly.type
_entity_poly.pdbx_seq_one_letter_code
_entity_poly.pdbx_strand_id
1 'polypeptide(L)'
;MITDKSPLPEATGPCYQAVLLVGPPGVGKGTQGKMLAQIPGIFHISSGDMFRELDRNSKFGRIFQEYAGIGKLVPDDMTIKIWQDYM
;
A
#
# COMPACT_ATOMS: atom_id res chain seq x y z
N MET A 1 18.42 -4.98 -3.37
CA MET A 1 18.44 -6.45 -3.52
C MET A 1 17.78 -7.03 -2.30
N ILE A 2 16.57 -7.57 -2.47
CA ILE A 2 15.75 -8.15 -1.39
C ILE A 2 16.04 -9.65 -1.37
N THR A 3 16.53 -10.17 -0.27
CA THR A 3 16.47 -11.60 0.04
C THR A 3 16.29 -11.79 1.53
N ASP A 4 15.13 -11.42 2.06
CA ASP A 4 14.58 -12.25 3.11
C ASP A 4 13.72 -13.32 2.43
N LYS A 5 14.13 -14.58 2.61
CA LYS A 5 13.44 -15.78 2.10
C LYS A 5 12.63 -16.46 3.22
N SER A 6 12.45 -15.80 4.35
CA SER A 6 11.56 -16.28 5.39
C SER A 6 10.16 -16.54 4.81
N PRO A 7 9.51 -17.67 5.13
CA PRO A 7 8.18 -17.95 4.62
C PRO A 7 7.24 -16.82 5.04
N LEU A 8 6.46 -16.31 4.08
CA LEU A 8 5.32 -15.47 4.43
C LEU A 8 4.46 -16.23 5.45
N PRO A 9 4.00 -15.57 6.54
CA PRO A 9 3.19 -16.24 7.54
C PRO A 9 1.98 -16.91 6.88
N GLU A 10 1.68 -18.14 7.31
CA GLU A 10 0.54 -18.91 6.81
C GLU A 10 -0.75 -18.07 6.97
N ALA A 11 -1.52 -17.93 5.89
CA ALA A 11 -2.71 -17.11 5.90
C ALA A 11 -3.79 -17.77 6.78
N THR A 12 -4.05 -17.20 7.95
CA THR A 12 -5.04 -17.72 8.92
C THR A 12 -6.47 -17.21 8.68
N GLY A 13 -6.80 -16.79 7.46
CA GLY A 13 -8.07 -16.11 7.13
C GLY A 13 -8.57 -16.36 5.71
N PRO A 14 -9.70 -15.75 5.31
CA PRO A 14 -10.23 -15.88 3.96
C PRO A 14 -9.20 -15.38 2.94
N CYS A 15 -8.87 -16.23 1.97
CA CYS A 15 -7.97 -15.88 0.88
C CYS A 15 -8.77 -15.22 -0.24
N TYR A 16 -8.57 -13.93 -0.45
CA TYR A 16 -9.18 -13.22 -1.57
C TYR A 16 -8.32 -13.36 -2.83
N GLN A 17 -8.96 -13.44 -3.99
CA GLN A 17 -8.24 -13.30 -5.26
C GLN A 17 -7.78 -11.84 -5.40
N ALA A 18 -6.48 -11.64 -5.56
CA ALA A 18 -5.87 -10.32 -5.65
C ALA A 18 -5.14 -10.15 -6.99
N VAL A 19 -5.25 -8.95 -7.57
CA VAL A 19 -4.51 -8.54 -8.76
C VAL A 19 -3.67 -7.33 -8.41
N LEU A 20 -2.36 -7.41 -8.68
CA LEU A 20 -1.44 -6.28 -8.46
C LEU A 20 -1.29 -5.46 -9.74
N LEU A 21 -1.68 -4.19 -9.68
CA LEU A 21 -1.45 -3.23 -10.77
C LEU A 21 -0.10 -2.51 -10.57
N VAL A 22 0.86 -2.78 -11.45
CA VAL A 22 2.23 -2.22 -11.39
C VAL A 22 2.60 -1.49 -12.69
N GLY A 23 3.46 -0.48 -12.58
CA GLY A 23 3.85 0.37 -13.72
C GLY A 23 4.35 1.74 -13.28
N PRO A 24 4.95 2.55 -14.18
CA PRO A 24 5.56 3.82 -13.84
C PRO A 24 4.56 4.87 -13.30
N PRO A 25 5.02 5.92 -12.60
CA PRO A 25 4.16 7.06 -12.24
C PRO A 25 3.47 7.65 -13.47
N GLY A 26 2.21 8.06 -13.36
CA GLY A 26 1.45 8.67 -14.46
C GLY A 26 0.84 7.71 -15.49
N VAL A 27 1.16 6.41 -15.48
CA VAL A 27 0.61 5.42 -16.45
C VAL A 27 -0.89 5.12 -16.28
N GLY A 28 -1.55 5.71 -15.27
CA GLY A 28 -2.99 5.57 -15.07
C GLY A 28 -3.46 4.40 -14.21
N LYS A 29 -2.57 3.72 -13.46
CA LYS A 29 -2.93 2.60 -12.57
C LYS A 29 -4.09 2.91 -11.64
N GLY A 30 -4.06 4.08 -10.98
CA GLY A 30 -5.12 4.50 -10.06
C GLY A 30 -6.44 4.76 -10.79
N THR A 31 -6.41 5.29 -12.01
CA THR A 31 -7.59 5.45 -12.85
C THR A 31 -8.19 4.11 -13.23
N GLN A 32 -7.36 3.16 -13.68
CA GLN A 32 -7.79 1.80 -14.03
C GLN A 32 -8.35 1.06 -12.81
N GLY A 33 -7.68 1.15 -11.65
CA GLY A 33 -8.14 0.54 -10.40
C GLY A 33 -9.51 1.07 -9.96
N LYS A 34 -9.72 2.39 -10.01
CA LYS A 34 -11.03 3.01 -9.72
C LYS A 34 -12.11 2.59 -10.71
N MET A 35 -11.77 2.40 -11.98
CA MET A 35 -12.71 1.89 -12.99
C MET A 35 -13.07 0.42 -12.71
N LEU A 36 -12.10 -0.42 -12.37
CA LEU A 36 -12.35 -1.82 -11.99
C LEU A 36 -13.20 -1.94 -10.71
N ALA A 37 -13.05 -1.02 -9.76
CA ALA A 37 -13.86 -0.97 -8.54
C ALA A 37 -15.37 -0.73 -8.79
N GLN A 38 -15.74 -0.30 -10.00
CA GLN A 38 -17.15 -0.15 -10.37
C GLN A 38 -17.82 -1.51 -10.62
N ILE A 39 -17.04 -2.58 -10.82
CA ILE A 39 -17.54 -3.94 -10.99
C ILE A 39 -17.92 -4.51 -9.61
N PRO A 40 -19.16 -4.99 -9.41
CA PRO A 40 -19.58 -5.56 -8.14
C PRO A 40 -18.68 -6.70 -7.66
N GLY A 41 -18.28 -6.65 -6.39
CA GLY A 41 -17.39 -7.65 -5.78
C GLY A 41 -15.89 -7.36 -5.97
N ILE A 42 -15.51 -6.30 -6.68
CA ILE A 42 -14.12 -5.85 -6.79
C ILE A 42 -13.87 -4.67 -5.86
N PHE A 43 -12.89 -4.82 -4.98
CA PHE A 43 -12.42 -3.77 -4.08
C PHE A 43 -11.07 -3.23 -4.56
N HIS A 44 -11.00 -1.92 -4.81
CA HIS A 44 -9.75 -1.27 -5.17
C HIS A 44 -9.06 -0.74 -3.93
N ILE A 45 -7.82 -1.19 -3.73
CA ILE A 45 -6.98 -0.79 -2.62
C ILE A 45 -5.68 -0.22 -3.18
N SER A 46 -5.26 0.94 -2.69
CA SER A 46 -4.15 1.71 -3.25
C SER A 46 -3.25 2.21 -2.13
N SER A 47 -2.01 1.69 -2.07
CA SER A 47 -0.99 2.16 -1.12
C SER A 47 -0.68 3.63 -1.29
N GLY A 48 -0.73 4.12 -2.53
CA GLY A 48 -0.57 5.55 -2.80
C GLY A 48 -1.69 6.41 -2.19
N ASP A 49 -2.94 5.95 -2.21
CA ASP A 49 -4.07 6.68 -1.61
C ASP A 49 -3.98 6.62 -0.07
N MET A 50 -3.70 5.45 0.50
CA MET A 50 -3.45 5.28 1.93
C MET A 50 -2.39 6.26 2.45
N PHE A 51 -1.23 6.37 1.79
CA PHE A 51 -0.19 7.29 2.23
C PHE A 51 -0.56 8.77 2.07
N ARG A 52 -1.42 9.12 1.10
CA ARG A 52 -1.91 10.50 0.90
C ARG A 52 -2.98 10.89 1.93
N GLU A 53 -3.79 9.94 2.36
CA GLU A 53 -4.90 10.12 3.31
C GLU A 53 -4.45 10.02 4.77
N LEU A 54 -3.24 9.52 5.03
CA LEU A 54 -2.68 9.38 6.36
C LEU A 54 -2.67 10.72 7.12
N ASP A 55 -3.27 10.74 8.32
CA ASP A 55 -3.25 11.94 9.16
C ASP A 55 -1.80 12.30 9.49
N ARG A 56 -1.40 13.50 9.05
CA ARG A 56 -0.06 14.06 9.23
C ARG A 56 0.34 14.21 10.69
N ASN A 57 -0.62 14.31 11.61
CA ASN A 57 -0.37 14.45 13.04
C ASN A 57 -0.20 13.10 13.75
N SER A 58 -0.68 12.02 13.16
CA SER A 58 -0.56 10.66 13.67
C SER A 58 0.90 10.20 13.75
N LYS A 59 1.16 9.17 14.56
CA LYS A 59 2.50 8.55 14.69
C LYS A 59 3.04 8.13 13.31
N PHE A 60 2.23 7.45 12.51
CA PHE A 60 2.63 7.00 11.18
C PHE A 60 2.76 8.15 10.17
N GLY A 61 1.88 9.16 10.23
CA GLY A 61 1.95 10.33 9.35
C GLY A 61 3.20 11.17 9.56
N ARG A 62 3.70 11.28 10.79
CA ARG A 62 4.97 11.95 11.09
C ARG A 62 6.16 11.20 10.52
N ILE A 63 6.21 9.88 10.70
CA ILE A 63 7.25 9.01 10.13
C ILE A 63 7.25 9.17 8.60
N PHE A 64 6.09 9.04 7.97
CA PHE A 64 5.97 9.18 6.52
C PHE A 64 6.51 10.54 6.02
N GLN A 65 6.17 11.64 6.69
CA GLN A 65 6.66 12.98 6.35
C GLN A 65 8.18 13.13 6.47
N GLU A 66 8.79 12.52 7.48
CA GLU A 66 10.25 12.56 7.68
C GLU A 66 10.97 11.96 6.47
N TYR A 67 10.55 10.78 6.01
CA TYR A 67 11.13 10.12 4.84
C TYR A 67 10.78 10.84 3.53
N ALA A 68 9.52 11.25 3.35
CA ALA A 68 9.08 11.94 2.15
C ALA A 68 9.79 13.30 1.97
N GLY A 69 10.01 14.04 3.06
CA GLY A 69 10.68 15.34 3.06
C GLY A 69 12.14 15.28 2.58
N ILE A 70 12.80 14.13 2.75
CA ILE A 70 14.18 13.89 2.29
C ILE A 70 14.24 13.06 1.00
N GLY A 71 13.11 12.83 0.33
CA GLY A 71 13.03 12.05 -0.91
C GLY A 71 13.39 10.57 -0.74
N LYS A 72 13.25 10.02 0.48
CA LYS A 72 13.51 8.60 0.76
C LYS A 72 12.22 7.82 0.89
N LEU A 73 12.31 6.51 0.64
CA LEU A 73 11.23 5.58 0.88
C LEU A 73 11.17 5.22 2.37
N VAL A 74 9.95 5.06 2.88
CA VAL A 74 9.70 4.48 4.20
C VAL A 74 10.15 3.01 4.18
N PRO A 75 10.89 2.52 5.19
CA PRO A 75 11.34 1.13 5.23
C PRO A 75 10.19 0.11 5.11
N ASP A 76 10.45 -1.03 4.48
CA ASP A 76 9.43 -2.03 4.15
C ASP A 76 8.65 -2.52 5.40
N ASP A 77 9.35 -2.86 6.49
CA ASP A 77 8.70 -3.29 7.74
C ASP A 77 7.72 -2.26 8.30
N MET A 78 8.04 -0.97 8.13
CA MET A 78 7.18 0.12 8.56
C MET A 78 6.01 0.29 7.59
N THR A 79 6.27 0.23 6.29
CA THR A 79 5.24 0.27 5.24
C THR A 79 4.19 -0.82 5.44
N ILE A 80 4.62 -2.05 5.76
CA ILE A 80 3.73 -3.18 6.05
C ILE A 80 2.89 -2.90 7.29
N LYS A 81 3.49 -2.36 8.37
CA LYS A 81 2.75 -2.00 9.59
C LYS A 81 1.70 -0.91 9.36
N ILE A 82 2.05 0.12 8.60
CA ILE A 82 1.11 1.20 8.25
C ILE A 82 -0.05 0.63 7.43
N TRP A 83 0.25 -0.25 6.48
CA TRP A 83 -0.77 -0.91 5.67
C TRP A 83 -1.71 -1.80 6.51
N GLN A 84 -1.18 -2.55 7.47
CA GLN A 84 -1.98 -3.37 8.38
C GLN A 84 -2.89 -2.54 9.30
N ASP A 85 -2.48 -1.33 9.68
CA ASP A 85 -3.28 -0.41 10.50
C ASP A 85 -4.38 0.32 9.70
N TYR A 86 -4.16 0.51 8.39
CA TYR A 86 -5.13 1.15 7.50
C TYR A 86 -6.28 0.22 7.06
N MET A 87 -6.03 -1.09 6.98
CA MET A 87 -7.04 -2.11 6.62
C MET A 87 -7.92 -2.48 7.81
#